data_AF-A0A3D2RP38-F1
#
_entry.id   AF-A0A3D2RP38-F1
#
_cell.length_a   1.000
_cell.length_b   1.000
_cell.length_c   1.000
_cell.angle_alpha   90.00
_cell.angle_beta   90.00
_cell.angle_gamma   90.00
#
_symmetry.space_group_name_H-M   'P 1'
#
loop_
_entity.id
_entity.type
_entity.pdbx_description
1 polymer ?
#
loop_
_entity_poly.entity_id
_entity_poly.type
_entity_poly.pdbx_seq_one_letter_code
_entity_poly.pdbx_strand_id
1 'polypeptide(L)'
;MTFDDFASRVAGWLTGSGHRSSLVLSSRVRLARNLAEVQFTNRASDFDKQQIVDCVVDAAAVSPCSDMAFFDTASQDELQRQLLVERHLISPALAREGGPRGVLVDETETASVMVNEEDHLRLQVIL
;
A
#
# COMPACT_ATOMS: atom_id res chain seq x y z
N MET A 1 -0.90 -12.63 6.16
CA MET A 1 0.21 -12.51 5.20
C MET A 1 1.48 -12.07 5.93
N THR A 2 2.62 -12.67 5.63
CA THR A 2 3.94 -12.29 6.13
C THR A 2 4.89 -11.94 4.97
N PHE A 3 6.10 -11.45 5.27
CA PHE A 3 7.10 -11.19 4.23
C PHE A 3 7.57 -12.45 3.49
N ASP A 4 7.56 -13.61 4.16
CA ASP A 4 7.91 -14.90 3.54
C ASP A 4 6.86 -15.35 2.49
N ASP A 5 5.60 -14.92 2.65
CA ASP A 5 4.55 -15.18 1.65
C ASP A 5 4.88 -14.49 0.33
N PHE A 6 5.42 -13.26 0.35
CA PHE A 6 5.86 -12.59 -0.87
C PHE A 6 6.93 -13.41 -1.58
N ALA A 7 7.96 -13.88 -0.88
CA ALA A 7 9.04 -14.63 -1.50
C ALA A 7 8.59 -15.98 -2.11
N SER A 8 7.56 -16.61 -1.54
CA SER A 8 7.11 -17.95 -1.93
C SER A 8 5.97 -17.96 -2.97
N ARG A 9 5.35 -16.81 -3.25
CA ARG A 9 4.21 -16.70 -4.17
C ARG A 9 4.51 -15.78 -5.35
N VAL A 10 3.94 -16.14 -6.49
CA VAL A 10 3.89 -15.27 -7.67
C VAL A 10 2.80 -14.22 -7.43
N ALA A 11 3.17 -12.94 -7.48
CA ALA A 11 2.20 -11.84 -7.37
C ALA A 11 1.11 -11.98 -8.45
N GLY A 12 -0.16 -11.70 -8.10
CA GLY A 12 -1.29 -11.95 -9.00
C GLY A 12 -1.16 -11.28 -10.37
N TRP A 13 -0.61 -10.05 -10.42
CA TRP A 13 -0.39 -9.30 -11.65
C TRP A 13 0.72 -9.87 -12.56
N LEU A 14 1.58 -10.76 -12.04
CA LEU A 14 2.61 -11.43 -12.83
C LEU A 14 2.12 -12.72 -13.51
N THR A 15 0.87 -13.15 -13.26
CA THR A 15 0.34 -14.41 -13.80
C THR A 15 0.09 -14.39 -15.31
N GLY A 16 0.03 -13.21 -15.95
CA GLY A 16 -0.07 -13.08 -17.41
C GLY A 16 -1.40 -13.59 -18.00
N SER A 17 -2.46 -13.63 -17.19
CA SER A 17 -3.77 -14.19 -17.56
C SER A 17 -4.75 -13.17 -18.19
N GLY A 18 -4.33 -11.91 -18.34
CA GLY A 18 -5.15 -10.82 -18.86
C GLY A 18 -5.30 -10.78 -20.39
N HIS A 19 -6.26 -9.98 -20.87
CA HIS A 19 -6.43 -9.71 -22.30
C HIS A 19 -5.18 -9.02 -22.86
N ARG A 20 -4.61 -9.54 -23.97
CA ARG A 20 -3.36 -9.06 -24.59
C ARG A 20 -2.11 -9.17 -23.70
N SER A 21 -2.05 -10.16 -22.82
CA SER A 21 -0.87 -10.45 -22.01
C SER A 21 0.41 -10.75 -22.81
N SER A 22 0.28 -11.04 -24.11
CA SER A 22 1.43 -11.13 -25.03
C SER A 22 2.16 -9.80 -25.27
N LEU A 23 1.55 -8.65 -24.91
CA LEU A 23 2.07 -7.30 -25.16
C LEU A 23 2.01 -6.41 -23.92
N VAL A 24 0.92 -6.47 -23.15
CA VAL A 24 0.72 -5.66 -21.95
C VAL A 24 1.08 -6.51 -20.73
N LEU A 25 2.09 -6.08 -19.98
CA LEU A 25 2.53 -6.77 -18.78
C LEU A 25 1.51 -6.63 -17.65
N SER A 26 1.05 -5.40 -17.40
CA SER A 26 0.04 -5.11 -16.40
C SER A 26 -0.67 -3.79 -16.67
N SER A 27 -1.84 -3.61 -16.07
CA SER A 27 -2.58 -2.35 -16.01
C SER A 27 -2.75 -1.91 -14.57
N ARG A 28 -2.50 -0.64 -14.28
CA ARG A 28 -2.54 -0.11 -12.91
C ARG A 28 -3.35 1.17 -12.81
N VAL A 29 -4.29 1.21 -11.88
CA VAL A 29 -5.11 2.38 -11.55
C VAL A 29 -4.76 2.84 -10.14
N ARG A 30 -4.65 4.15 -9.95
CA ARG A 30 -4.43 4.77 -8.64
C ARG A 30 -5.43 5.89 -8.37
N LEU A 31 -5.94 5.94 -7.15
CA LEU A 31 -6.78 7.03 -6.65
C LEU A 31 -6.11 7.68 -5.44
N ALA A 32 -5.78 8.95 -5.58
CA ALA A 32 -5.26 9.81 -4.51
C ALA A 32 -6.42 10.49 -3.76
N ARG A 33 -6.45 10.43 -2.43
CA ARG A 33 -7.47 11.06 -1.59
C ARG A 33 -6.83 11.63 -0.32
N ASN A 34 -7.39 12.75 0.13
CA ASN A 34 -7.08 13.34 1.43
C ASN A 34 -8.36 13.33 2.28
N LEU A 35 -8.19 13.03 3.57
CA LEU A 35 -9.25 13.09 4.56
C LEU A 35 -9.62 14.54 4.86
N ALA A 36 -10.91 14.82 4.98
CA ALA A 36 -11.39 16.15 5.36
C ALA A 36 -10.93 16.50 6.78
N GLU A 37 -10.78 17.80 7.05
CA GLU A 37 -10.42 18.34 8.38
C GLU A 37 -9.05 17.91 8.92
N VAL A 38 -8.22 17.27 8.10
CA VAL A 38 -6.83 16.93 8.42
C VAL A 38 -5.87 17.70 7.51
N GLN A 39 -4.75 18.16 8.05
CA GLN A 39 -3.72 18.82 7.25
C GLN A 39 -3.10 17.83 6.26
N PHE A 40 -2.75 18.29 5.06
CA PHE A 40 -2.01 17.48 4.08
C PHE A 40 -0.74 16.87 4.68
N THR A 41 -0.33 15.70 4.20
CA THR A 41 0.77 14.89 4.76
C THR A 41 2.07 15.67 4.97
N ASN A 42 2.36 16.63 4.09
CA ASN A 42 3.58 17.46 4.15
C ASN A 42 3.58 18.51 5.29
N ARG A 43 2.42 18.78 5.90
CA ARG A 43 2.25 19.71 7.03
C ARG A 43 1.74 19.03 8.30
N ALA A 44 1.11 17.87 8.17
CA ALA A 44 0.61 17.07 9.28
C ALA A 44 1.74 16.71 10.25
N SER A 45 1.46 16.81 11.55
CA SER A 45 2.37 16.33 12.59
C SER A 45 2.44 14.80 12.60
N ASP A 46 3.45 14.22 13.24
CA ASP A 46 3.50 12.76 13.39
C ASP A 46 2.31 12.24 14.21
N PHE A 47 1.77 13.04 15.13
CA PHE A 47 0.54 12.71 15.84
C PHE A 47 -0.66 12.60 14.87
N ASP A 48 -0.85 13.61 14.00
CA ASP A 48 -1.94 13.60 13.02
C ASP A 48 -1.78 12.43 12.02
N LYS A 49 -0.55 12.15 11.60
CA LYS A 49 -0.23 11.01 10.73
C LYS A 49 -0.57 9.68 11.39
N GLN A 50 -0.26 9.52 12.67
CA GLN A 50 -0.65 8.31 13.41
C GLN A 50 -2.17 8.17 13.47
N GLN A 51 -2.90 9.27 13.73
CA GLN A 51 -4.37 9.24 13.72
C GLN A 51 -4.94 8.86 12.35
N ILE A 52 -4.32 9.31 11.25
CA ILE A 52 -4.70 8.87 9.90
C ILE A 52 -4.49 7.35 9.75
N VAL A 53 -3.33 6.82 10.18
CA VAL A 53 -3.05 5.37 10.13
C VAL A 53 -4.10 4.59 10.90
N ASP A 54 -4.35 4.96 12.16
CA ASP A 54 -5.31 4.27 13.03
C ASP A 54 -6.72 4.31 12.42
N CYS A 55 -7.16 5.49 11.95
CA CYS A 55 -8.46 5.66 11.30
C CYS A 55 -8.61 4.76 10.06
N VAL A 56 -7.57 4.65 9.23
CA VAL A 56 -7.61 3.82 8.02
C VAL A 56 -7.61 2.33 8.35
N VAL A 57 -6.82 1.89 9.34
CA VAL A 57 -6.79 0.50 9.78
C VAL A 57 -8.14 0.10 10.39
N ASP A 58 -8.71 0.94 11.25
CA ASP A 58 -10.03 0.70 11.85
C ASP A 58 -11.14 0.65 10.79
N ALA A 59 -11.10 1.57 9.81
CA ALA A 59 -12.05 1.57 8.70
C ALA A 59 -11.89 0.32 7.80
N ALA A 60 -10.66 -0.13 7.55
CA ALA A 60 -10.39 -1.31 6.76
C ALA A 60 -10.99 -2.56 7.41
N ALA A 61 -10.85 -2.70 8.73
CA ALA A 61 -11.35 -3.84 9.51
C ALA A 61 -12.87 -4.06 9.42
N VAL A 62 -13.65 -3.02 9.10
CA VAL A 62 -15.12 -3.08 8.96
C VAL A 62 -15.61 -2.94 7.51
N SER A 63 -14.69 -3.04 6.55
CA SER A 63 -14.95 -2.89 5.12
C SER A 63 -14.66 -4.20 4.37
N PRO A 64 -14.90 -4.27 3.05
CA PRO A 64 -14.42 -5.39 2.23
C PRO A 64 -12.89 -5.59 2.23
N CYS A 65 -12.14 -4.66 2.82
CA CYS A 65 -10.69 -4.74 3.00
C CYS A 65 -10.29 -5.42 4.33
N SER A 66 -11.23 -6.02 5.08
CA SER A 66 -10.98 -6.58 6.41
C SER A 66 -9.87 -7.63 6.45
N ASP A 67 -9.66 -8.32 5.34
CA ASP A 67 -8.68 -9.42 5.22
C ASP A 67 -7.33 -8.94 4.69
N MET A 68 -7.19 -7.63 4.38
CA MET A 68 -5.92 -7.06 3.93
C MET A 68 -4.94 -6.97 5.10
N ALA A 69 -3.69 -7.34 4.86
CA ALA A 69 -2.62 -7.23 5.84
C ALA A 69 -2.06 -5.80 5.85
N PHE A 70 -1.95 -5.20 7.04
CA PHE A 70 -1.29 -3.92 7.23
C PHE A 70 0.21 -4.10 7.49
N PHE A 71 1.02 -3.38 6.73
CA PHE A 71 2.47 -3.28 6.92
C PHE A 71 2.83 -1.83 7.25
N ASP A 72 3.21 -1.58 8.49
CA ASP A 72 3.80 -0.31 8.88
C ASP A 72 5.23 -0.24 8.32
N THR A 73 5.45 0.66 7.36
CA THR A 73 6.73 0.81 6.67
C THR A 73 7.82 1.41 7.57
N ALA A 74 7.46 2.12 8.65
CA ALA A 74 8.42 2.69 9.58
C ALA A 74 9.06 1.62 10.48
N SER A 75 8.34 0.53 10.76
CA SER A 75 8.85 -0.61 11.55
C SER A 75 9.55 -1.69 10.73
N GLN A 76 9.48 -1.64 9.40
CA GLN A 76 10.17 -2.62 8.53
C GLN A 76 11.65 -2.30 8.35
N ASP A 77 12.45 -3.33 8.06
CA ASP A 77 13.83 -3.15 7.62
C ASP A 77 13.92 -2.70 6.14
N GLU A 78 15.12 -2.35 5.70
CA GLU A 78 15.33 -1.86 4.33
C GLU A 78 15.00 -2.90 3.26
N LEU A 79 15.30 -4.18 3.51
CA LEU A 79 15.06 -5.26 2.56
C LEU A 79 13.55 -5.49 2.38
N GLN A 80 12.81 -5.48 3.48
CA GLN A 80 11.35 -5.59 3.51
C GLN A 80 10.70 -4.43 2.78
N ARG A 81 11.14 -3.19 3.02
CA ARG A 81 10.66 -2.02 2.27
C ARG A 81 10.97 -2.13 0.77
N GLN A 82 12.18 -2.55 0.43
CA GLN A 82 12.57 -2.75 -0.96
C GLN A 82 11.72 -3.82 -1.63
N LEU A 83 11.42 -4.93 -0.94
CA LEU A 83 10.55 -5.98 -1.47
C LEU A 83 9.17 -5.43 -1.82
N LEU A 84 8.55 -4.61 -0.95
CA LEU A 84 7.25 -3.99 -1.23
C LEU A 84 7.28 -3.05 -2.45
N VAL A 85 8.40 -2.34 -2.67
CA VAL A 85 8.59 -1.47 -3.84
C VAL A 85 8.72 -2.30 -5.13
N GLU A 86 9.55 -3.33 -5.12
CA GLU A 86 9.79 -4.22 -6.27
C GLU A 86 8.53 -5.04 -6.62
N ARG A 87 7.72 -5.38 -5.61
CA ARG A 87 6.38 -5.97 -5.80
C ARG A 87 5.32 -4.98 -6.28
N HIS A 88 5.70 -3.71 -6.47
CA HIS A 88 4.83 -2.61 -6.89
C HIS A 88 3.67 -2.32 -5.93
N LEU A 89 3.75 -2.76 -4.67
CA LEU A 89 2.72 -2.57 -3.65
C LEU A 89 2.75 -1.16 -3.05
N ILE A 90 3.96 -0.60 -2.90
CA ILE A 90 4.18 0.76 -2.41
C ILE A 90 4.98 1.61 -3.40
N SER A 91 4.98 2.93 -3.21
CA SER A 91 5.86 3.83 -3.95
C SER A 91 7.27 3.88 -3.34
N PRO A 92 8.30 4.21 -4.13
CA PRO A 92 9.64 4.46 -3.59
C PRO A 92 9.69 5.64 -2.59
N ALA A 93 8.72 6.56 -2.66
CA ALA A 93 8.63 7.68 -1.71
C ALA A 93 8.19 7.17 -0.33
N LEU A 94 7.14 6.34 -0.28
CA LEU A 94 6.66 5.73 0.96
C LEU A 94 7.75 4.91 1.66
N ALA A 95 8.60 4.23 0.89
CA ALA A 95 9.69 3.42 1.43
C ALA A 95 10.85 4.23 2.03
N ARG A 96 11.03 5.50 1.62
CA ARG A 96 12.18 6.32 2.06
C ARG A 96 11.83 7.30 3.17
N GLU A 97 10.59 7.74 3.21
CA GLU A 97 10.18 8.72 4.20
C GLU A 97 9.89 8.06 5.57
N GLY A 98 10.17 8.79 6.64
CA GLY A 98 9.91 8.35 8.01
C GLY A 98 8.56 8.81 8.57
N GLY A 99 8.35 8.55 9.85
CA GLY A 99 7.12 8.88 10.58
C GLY A 99 6.01 7.83 10.37
N PRO A 100 4.80 8.04 10.91
CA PRO A 100 3.71 7.08 10.81
C PRO A 100 3.16 6.95 9.39
N ARG A 101 3.28 5.76 8.80
CA ARG A 101 2.83 5.46 7.43
C ARG A 101 2.84 3.95 7.20
N GLY A 102 2.12 3.49 6.18
CA GLY A 102 2.10 2.07 5.87
C GLY A 102 1.28 1.74 4.65
N VAL A 103 1.04 0.45 4.47
CA VAL A 103 0.26 -0.08 3.35
C VAL A 103 -0.63 -1.23 3.80
N LEU A 104 -1.89 -1.23 3.36
CA LEU A 104 -2.75 -2.42 3.37
C LEU A 104 -2.55 -3.17 2.06
N VAL A 105 -2.38 -4.49 2.11
CA VAL A 105 -2.17 -5.36 0.94
C VAL A 105 -3.12 -6.56 0.98
N ASP A 106 -3.77 -6.86 -0.15
CA ASP A 106 -4.61 -8.05 -0.31
C ASP A 106 -3.78 -9.34 -0.48
N GLU A 107 -4.41 -10.51 -0.27
CA GLU A 107 -3.72 -11.80 -0.38
C GLU A 107 -3.09 -12.08 -1.75
N THR A 108 -3.60 -11.46 -2.80
CA THR A 108 -3.20 -11.68 -4.19
C THR A 108 -2.18 -10.67 -4.72
N GLU A 109 -1.76 -9.70 -3.91
CA GLU A 109 -0.84 -8.62 -4.32
C GLU A 109 -1.39 -7.80 -5.51
N THR A 110 -2.71 -7.70 -5.63
CA THR A 110 -3.41 -6.99 -6.72
C THR A 110 -4.01 -5.68 -6.28
N ALA A 111 -4.31 -5.51 -4.99
CA ALA A 111 -4.83 -4.29 -4.42
C ALA A 111 -3.97 -3.85 -3.24
N SER A 112 -3.65 -2.55 -3.21
CA SER A 112 -2.96 -1.95 -2.07
C SER A 112 -3.50 -0.56 -1.74
N VAL A 113 -3.50 -0.21 -0.46
CA VAL A 113 -3.86 1.13 0.02
C VAL A 113 -2.68 1.67 0.81
N MET A 114 -1.96 2.62 0.21
CA MET A 114 -0.87 3.33 0.87
C MET A 114 -1.45 4.45 1.74
N VAL A 115 -0.90 4.61 2.94
CA VAL A 115 -1.32 5.61 3.93
C VAL A 115 -0.17 6.54 4.24
N ASN A 116 -0.45 7.86 4.28
CA ASN A 116 0.52 8.93 4.50
C ASN A 116 1.69 8.88 3.50
N GLU A 117 1.39 8.91 2.21
CA GLU A 117 2.39 9.12 1.17
C GLU A 117 2.45 10.62 0.81
N GLU A 118 2.28 10.99 -0.46
CA GLU A 118 2.08 12.38 -0.86
C GLU A 118 0.70 12.88 -0.39
N ASP A 119 -0.31 12.01 -0.51
CA ASP A 119 -1.67 12.16 -0.01
C ASP A 119 -1.90 11.27 1.22
N HIS A 120 -2.97 11.50 1.98
CA HIS A 120 -3.33 10.64 3.12
C HIS A 120 -3.59 9.20 2.68
N LEU A 121 -4.21 9.03 1.51
CA LEU A 121 -4.60 7.74 0.96
C LEU A 121 -4.25 7.67 -0.52
N ARG A 122 -3.56 6.60 -0.91
CA ARG A 122 -3.36 6.24 -2.32
C ARG A 122 -3.80 4.80 -2.52
N LEU A 123 -5.01 4.63 -3.04
CA LEU A 123 -5.56 3.33 -3.39
C LEU A 123 -5.01 2.90 -4.74
N GLN A 124 -4.64 1.63 -4.87
CA GLN A 124 -4.05 1.08 -6.05
C GLN A 124 -4.66 -0.29 -6.36
N VAL A 125 -4.93 -0.53 -7.64
CA VAL A 125 -5.17 -1.87 -8.18
C VAL A 125 -4.25 -2.10 -9.37
N ILE A 126 -3.61 -3.27 -9.41
CA ILE A 126 -2.77 -3.75 -10.51
C ILE A 126 -3.24 -5.13 -10.95
N LEU A 127 -3.40 -5.31 -12.26
CA LEU A 127 -3.85 -6.55 -12.93
C LEU A 127 -2.90 -6.95 -14.04
#